data_AF-A0A351YZJ0-F1
#
_entry.id   AF-A0A351YZJ0-F1
#
_cell.length_a   1.000
_cell.length_b   1.000
_cell.length_c   1.000
_cell.angle_alpha   90.00
_cell.angle_beta   90.00
_cell.angle_gamma   90.00
#
_symmetry.space_group_name_H-M   'P 1'
#
loop_
_entity.id
_entity.type
_entity.pdbx_description
1 polymer ?
#
loop_
_entity_poly.entity_id
_entity_poly.type
_entity_poly.pdbx_seq_one_letter_code
_entity_poly.pdbx_strand_id
1 'polypeptide(L)'
;MKTIRFAAALAACAVIFFCFGSCAKRSLDEQGIHLFMVSVPGGVLYMGNDSGEENEVPVHTVILSGFEMSKNEISVELYKKIMKIKENPQQEDPLVNVSWFDAIEFCNRLSKKAGYKPCYKVDGSNVACDFSANGFRLPTEAEWEYVAKQEKELVASDAERFDNINNGIAEWCYDYNGMYSESEQINPSGFESGSERIFRGKDGSASTRGHAVPETKSDSISFRVCRSAAEYGKDVVSIKHEHDQKIFEANREKFAPLERMVTVTGGTFQMGNDGENGNEKPVHQVTLSDFEMGATEVTYKLYKDVIGRKSGEFIDGEDTPVQDASWYDAIYFCNKLSLLEGRVPCYKINGESDPAKWGEVPYTKIEGTTYGDQEAASYMSVIGNVSMWDSVTCDFTADGYRLPTEAEWEFAARGGVKNSKTKYSGSDKLNEVAIHNGNWKHKFAPVVAQKKANDLGLYDMSGSAWEWCWDWSSNYTQEAQTDPHGPSTGKSRVRRGGSVLDSVDTVDYTVSSRSSYEPCYSSNSNYPFEKAGLFGFRIVRTYK
;
A
#
# COMPACT_ATOMS: atom_id res chain seq x y z
N MET A 1 47.00 -26.81 14.29
CA MET A 1 45.98 -27.72 13.71
C MET A 1 44.67 -27.41 14.42
N LYS A 2 43.58 -26.93 13.84
CA LYS A 2 43.12 -26.83 12.44
C LYS A 2 42.32 -25.53 12.31
N THR A 3 42.57 -24.80 11.23
CA THR A 3 41.81 -23.63 10.77
C THR A 3 40.48 -24.13 10.18
N ILE A 4 39.35 -23.70 10.72
CA ILE A 4 38.02 -23.95 10.12
C ILE A 4 37.67 -22.72 9.30
N ARG A 5 37.78 -22.86 7.97
CA ARG A 5 37.29 -21.88 7.00
C ARG A 5 35.79 -22.11 6.82
N PHE A 6 34.98 -21.11 7.16
CA PHE A 6 33.59 -21.05 6.70
C PHE A 6 33.62 -20.63 5.22
N ALA A 7 33.25 -21.56 4.34
CA ALA A 7 32.96 -21.25 2.95
C ALA A 7 31.55 -20.65 2.90
N ALA A 8 31.45 -19.37 2.56
CA ALA A 8 30.20 -18.75 2.17
C ALA A 8 29.78 -19.35 0.82
N ALA A 9 28.77 -20.22 0.85
CA ALA A 9 28.08 -20.64 -0.36
C ALA A 9 27.17 -19.50 -0.80
N LEU A 10 27.61 -18.71 -1.79
CA LEU A 10 26.71 -17.88 -2.59
C LEU A 10 25.74 -18.84 -3.29
N ALA A 11 24.52 -18.96 -2.76
CA ALA A 11 23.40 -19.50 -3.51
C ALA A 11 23.05 -18.46 -4.58
N ALA A 12 23.63 -18.61 -5.77
CA ALA A 12 23.07 -18.00 -6.95
C ALA A 12 21.66 -18.56 -7.13
N CYS A 13 20.64 -17.76 -6.82
CA CYS A 13 19.27 -18.04 -7.22
C CYS A 13 19.23 -18.05 -8.76
N ALA A 14 19.50 -19.20 -9.35
CA ALA A 14 19.12 -19.49 -10.71
C ALA A 14 17.60 -19.41 -10.75
N VAL A 15 17.07 -18.33 -11.33
CA VAL A 15 15.70 -18.27 -11.78
C VAL A 15 15.55 -19.41 -12.78
N ILE A 16 14.95 -20.52 -12.33
CA ILE A 16 14.59 -21.61 -13.22
C ILE A 16 13.44 -21.07 -14.08
N PHE A 17 13.79 -20.49 -15.22
CA PHE A 17 12.86 -20.31 -16.32
C PHE A 17 12.44 -21.72 -16.75
N PHE A 18 11.20 -22.09 -16.45
CA PHE A 18 10.57 -23.18 -17.17
C PHE A 18 10.44 -22.73 -18.64
N CYS A 19 11.42 -23.09 -19.46
CA CYS A 19 11.27 -23.12 -20.90
C CYS A 19 10.23 -24.19 -21.26
N PHE A 20 8.95 -23.80 -21.27
CA PHE A 20 7.95 -24.49 -22.07
C PHE A 20 7.77 -23.73 -23.37
N GLY A 21 7.95 -24.47 -24.46
CA GLY A 21 8.16 -23.95 -25.80
C GLY A 21 6.97 -23.29 -26.44
N SER A 22 7.31 -22.59 -27.52
CA SER A 22 6.47 -21.96 -28.54
C SER A 22 5.79 -20.68 -28.09
N CYS A 23 6.45 -19.55 -28.38
CA CYS A 23 5.77 -18.33 -28.83
C CYS A 23 4.61 -18.77 -29.72
N ALA A 24 3.38 -18.65 -29.23
CA ALA A 24 2.21 -18.94 -30.03
C ALA A 24 2.17 -17.85 -31.10
N LYS A 25 2.81 -18.10 -32.24
CA LYS A 25 2.44 -17.51 -33.52
C LYS A 25 0.98 -17.88 -33.78
N ARG A 26 0.04 -17.22 -33.12
CA ARG A 26 -1.32 -17.08 -33.62
C ARG A 26 -1.15 -16.19 -34.84
N SER A 27 -0.87 -16.81 -35.98
CA SER A 27 -0.47 -16.07 -37.18
C SER A 27 -1.69 -15.27 -37.65
N LEU A 28 -1.68 -13.99 -37.28
CA LEU A 28 -2.48 -12.94 -37.90
C LEU A 28 -2.12 -12.82 -39.40
N ASP A 29 -1.02 -13.46 -39.83
CA ASP A 29 -0.57 -13.60 -41.21
C ASP A 29 -1.64 -14.20 -42.15
N GLU A 30 -2.45 -15.16 -41.68
CA GLU A 30 -3.54 -15.74 -42.50
C GLU A 30 -4.62 -14.71 -42.87
N GLN A 31 -4.76 -13.65 -42.06
CA GLN A 31 -5.65 -12.51 -42.31
C GLN A 31 -4.90 -11.33 -42.98
N GLY A 32 -3.64 -11.57 -43.36
CA GLY A 32 -2.71 -10.60 -43.93
C GLY A 32 -2.30 -9.50 -42.94
N ILE A 33 -2.36 -9.76 -41.64
CA ILE A 33 -1.89 -8.81 -40.62
C ILE A 33 -0.52 -9.28 -40.18
N HIS A 34 0.52 -8.65 -40.72
CA HIS A 34 1.90 -8.87 -40.32
C HIS A 34 2.23 -7.95 -39.15
N LEU A 35 1.99 -8.43 -37.94
CA LEU A 35 2.24 -7.71 -36.69
C LEU A 35 2.85 -8.68 -35.68
N PHE A 36 4.09 -8.43 -35.28
CA PHE A 36 4.76 -9.24 -34.26
C PHE A 36 4.47 -8.66 -32.88
N MET A 37 3.84 -9.45 -32.02
CA MET A 37 3.55 -9.09 -30.63
C MET A 37 4.52 -9.81 -29.70
N VAL A 38 5.08 -9.08 -28.76
CA VAL A 38 5.96 -9.58 -27.70
C VAL A 38 5.13 -9.72 -26.43
N SER A 39 5.18 -10.88 -25.79
CA SER A 39 4.60 -11.07 -24.46
C SER A 39 5.51 -10.45 -23.41
N VAL A 40 4.97 -9.50 -22.65
CA VAL A 40 5.65 -8.80 -21.56
C VAL A 40 5.14 -9.39 -20.24
N PRO A 41 5.99 -10.04 -19.43
CA PRO A 41 5.59 -10.49 -18.11
C PRO A 41 5.26 -9.27 -17.23
N GLY A 42 4.27 -9.40 -16.35
CA GLY A 42 3.98 -8.36 -15.38
C GLY A 42 5.12 -8.20 -14.37
N GLY A 43 5.25 -7.01 -13.79
CA GLY A 43 6.30 -6.69 -12.84
C GLY A 43 6.14 -5.33 -12.20
N VAL A 44 7.20 -4.87 -11.54
CA VAL A 44 7.23 -3.59 -10.82
C VAL A 44 8.10 -2.59 -11.55
N LEU A 45 7.56 -1.38 -11.72
CA LEU A 45 8.20 -0.20 -12.27
C LEU A 45 8.31 0.87 -11.18
N TYR A 46 9.50 1.44 -10.99
CA TYR A 46 9.66 2.70 -10.29
C TYR A 46 9.57 3.83 -11.32
N MET A 47 8.38 4.45 -11.36
CA MET A 47 8.00 5.45 -12.37
C MET A 47 8.22 6.85 -11.82
N GLY A 48 8.69 7.78 -12.66
CA GLY A 48 9.04 9.14 -12.27
C GLY A 48 10.53 9.36 -12.03
N ASN A 49 10.87 10.59 -11.64
CA ASN A 49 12.22 11.08 -11.42
C ASN A 49 12.18 12.22 -10.38
N ASP A 50 12.71 11.98 -9.17
CA ASP A 50 12.71 12.96 -8.07
C ASP A 50 13.58 14.20 -8.36
N SER A 51 14.40 14.16 -9.40
CA SER A 51 15.17 15.30 -9.92
C SER A 51 14.67 15.80 -11.28
N GLY A 52 13.49 15.35 -11.70
CA GLY A 52 12.83 15.71 -12.96
C GLY A 52 11.95 16.95 -12.84
N GLU A 53 11.19 17.21 -13.90
CA GLU A 53 10.19 18.30 -13.95
C GLU A 53 9.03 18.02 -12.96
N GLU A 54 8.25 19.05 -12.60
CA GLU A 54 7.16 18.92 -11.60
C GLU A 54 6.19 17.77 -11.92
N ASN A 55 5.94 17.50 -13.20
CA ASN A 55 5.04 16.44 -13.65
C ASN A 55 5.71 15.05 -13.73
N GLU A 56 7.01 14.95 -13.44
CA GLU A 56 7.77 13.70 -13.34
C GLU A 56 8.05 13.31 -11.88
N VAL A 57 7.69 14.16 -10.92
CA VAL A 57 7.81 13.96 -9.47
C VAL A 57 6.42 13.59 -8.90
N PRO A 58 6.33 12.68 -7.91
CA PRO A 58 7.40 11.90 -7.29
C PRO A 58 7.72 10.59 -8.02
N VAL A 59 8.88 10.00 -7.70
CA VAL A 59 9.09 8.57 -7.95
C VAL A 59 8.09 7.76 -7.13
N HIS A 60 7.30 6.93 -7.81
CA HIS A 60 6.29 6.08 -7.19
C HIS A 60 6.34 4.66 -7.77
N THR A 61 5.72 3.73 -7.04
CA THR A 61 5.71 2.31 -7.41
C THR A 61 4.49 2.01 -8.29
N VAL A 62 4.72 1.45 -9.46
CA VAL A 62 3.68 0.97 -10.37
C VAL A 62 3.82 -0.53 -10.56
N ILE A 63 2.72 -1.27 -10.36
CA ILE A 63 2.67 -2.71 -10.52
C ILE A 63 1.80 -3.04 -11.73
N LEU A 64 2.38 -3.72 -12.71
CA LEU A 64 1.73 -4.06 -13.97
C LEU A 64 1.46 -5.55 -14.05
N SER A 65 0.28 -5.90 -14.56
CA SER A 65 -0.05 -7.22 -15.07
C SER A 65 0.70 -7.50 -16.39
N GLY A 66 0.77 -8.78 -16.78
CA GLY A 66 1.35 -9.14 -18.08
C GLY A 66 0.47 -8.69 -19.25
N PHE A 67 1.09 -8.24 -20.33
CA PHE A 67 0.42 -7.78 -21.56
C PHE A 67 1.21 -8.20 -22.80
N GLU A 68 0.65 -7.97 -23.98
CA GLU A 68 1.37 -8.12 -25.25
C GLU A 68 1.52 -6.75 -25.91
N MET A 69 2.69 -6.43 -26.46
CA MET A 69 2.96 -5.16 -27.16
C MET A 69 3.65 -5.42 -28.51
N SER A 70 3.36 -4.60 -29.52
CA SER A 70 3.97 -4.74 -30.83
C SER A 70 5.48 -4.48 -30.78
N LYS A 71 6.26 -5.38 -31.38
CA LYS A 71 7.72 -5.32 -31.43
C LYS A 71 8.26 -4.10 -32.16
N ASN A 72 7.51 -3.56 -33.11
CA ASN A 72 7.81 -2.31 -33.82
C ASN A 72 6.66 -1.31 -33.65
N GLU A 73 6.95 -0.03 -33.86
CA GLU A 73 5.94 0.96 -34.20
C GLU A 73 5.13 0.48 -35.41
N ILE A 74 3.90 0.97 -35.53
CA ILE A 74 3.05 0.58 -36.66
C ILE A 74 3.69 1.03 -37.98
N SER A 75 3.78 0.12 -38.94
CA SER A 75 4.29 0.45 -40.28
C SER A 75 3.25 1.20 -41.10
N VAL A 76 3.74 2.03 -42.02
CA VAL A 76 2.94 2.78 -42.98
C VAL A 76 2.08 1.81 -43.83
N GLU A 77 2.63 0.65 -44.20
CA GLU A 77 1.91 -0.38 -44.97
C GLU A 77 0.72 -0.95 -44.18
N LEU A 78 0.95 -1.36 -42.94
CA LEU A 78 -0.09 -1.93 -42.09
C LEU A 78 -1.19 -0.89 -41.83
N TYR A 79 -0.80 0.35 -41.52
CA TYR A 79 -1.73 1.46 -41.32
C TYR A 79 -2.64 1.68 -42.53
N LYS A 80 -2.06 1.80 -43.74
CA LYS A 80 -2.83 1.94 -44.99
C LYS A 80 -3.83 0.81 -45.19
N LYS A 81 -3.40 -0.42 -44.93
CA LYS A 81 -4.23 -1.63 -45.09
C LYS A 81 -5.42 -1.66 -44.13
N ILE A 82 -5.22 -1.29 -42.87
CA ILE A 82 -6.27 -1.27 -41.84
C ILE A 82 -7.20 -0.06 -42.01
N MET A 83 -6.63 1.11 -42.31
CA MET A 83 -7.38 2.36 -42.46
C MET A 83 -8.06 2.50 -43.84
N LYS A 84 -7.72 1.62 -44.80
CA LYS A 84 -8.23 1.62 -46.18
C LYS A 84 -7.90 2.91 -46.95
N ILE A 85 -6.70 3.45 -46.73
CA ILE A 85 -6.22 4.65 -47.40
C ILE A 85 -5.71 4.26 -48.79
N LYS A 86 -6.23 4.93 -49.84
CA LYS A 86 -5.93 4.62 -51.25
C LYS A 86 -4.74 5.40 -51.82
N GLU A 87 -4.43 6.57 -51.27
CA GLU A 87 -3.33 7.41 -51.74
C GLU A 87 -2.05 7.14 -50.95
N ASN A 88 -0.90 7.36 -51.58
CA ASN A 88 0.41 7.12 -51.00
C ASN A 88 0.96 8.45 -50.43
N PRO A 89 0.77 8.77 -49.14
CA PRO A 89 1.61 9.76 -48.49
C PRO A 89 3.07 9.29 -48.64
N GLN A 90 3.93 10.16 -49.16
CA GLN A 90 5.39 9.98 -49.18
C GLN A 90 5.86 9.93 -47.74
N GLN A 91 5.90 8.73 -47.16
CA GLN A 91 6.30 8.52 -45.79
C GLN A 91 7.04 7.19 -45.69
N GLU A 92 8.18 7.22 -45.03
CA GLU A 92 9.00 6.05 -44.71
C GLU A 92 8.59 5.51 -43.33
N ASP A 93 8.92 4.24 -43.05
CA ASP A 93 8.69 3.65 -41.73
C ASP A 93 9.64 4.25 -40.67
N PRO A 94 9.19 4.38 -39.41
CA PRO A 94 7.87 4.03 -38.88
C PRO A 94 6.77 5.07 -39.22
N LEU A 95 5.50 4.70 -39.06
CA LEU A 95 4.38 5.63 -39.26
C LEU A 95 4.45 6.78 -38.25
N VAL A 96 4.75 7.98 -38.74
CA VAL A 96 4.66 9.26 -38.00
C VAL A 96 3.51 10.13 -38.52
N ASN A 97 3.40 11.38 -38.08
CA ASN A 97 2.39 12.33 -38.53
C ASN A 97 0.95 11.80 -38.38
N VAL A 98 0.72 11.12 -37.26
CA VAL A 98 -0.54 10.47 -36.90
C VAL A 98 -1.06 11.08 -35.60
N SER A 99 -2.36 11.40 -35.56
CA SER A 99 -2.96 11.92 -34.33
C SER A 99 -3.26 10.81 -33.34
N TRP A 100 -3.52 11.19 -32.09
CA TRP A 100 -3.97 10.24 -31.09
C TRP A 100 -5.29 9.58 -31.51
N PHE A 101 -6.25 10.35 -32.04
CA PHE A 101 -7.52 9.81 -32.55
C PHE A 101 -7.34 8.86 -33.74
N ASP A 102 -6.39 9.14 -34.64
CA ASP A 102 -6.07 8.25 -35.76
C ASP A 102 -5.57 6.89 -35.25
N ALA A 103 -4.72 6.89 -34.22
CA ALA A 103 -4.18 5.68 -33.60
C ALA A 103 -5.27 4.85 -32.90
N ILE A 104 -6.20 5.50 -32.19
CA ILE A 104 -7.35 4.86 -31.54
C ILE A 104 -8.27 4.18 -32.56
N GLU A 105 -8.59 4.87 -33.65
CA GLU A 105 -9.41 4.30 -34.73
C GLU A 105 -8.69 3.12 -35.39
N PHE A 106 -7.38 3.23 -35.63
CA PHE A 106 -6.57 2.12 -36.13
C PHE A 106 -6.66 0.91 -35.20
N CYS A 107 -6.49 1.09 -33.88
CA CYS A 107 -6.59 0.02 -32.89
C CYS A 107 -7.94 -0.71 -32.94
N ASN A 108 -9.04 0.05 -33.01
CA ASN A 108 -10.38 -0.51 -33.11
C ASN A 108 -10.60 -1.28 -34.43
N ARG A 109 -10.11 -0.76 -35.56
CA ARG A 109 -10.20 -1.44 -36.86
C ARG A 109 -9.34 -2.69 -36.92
N LEU A 110 -8.12 -2.62 -36.39
CA LEU A 110 -7.23 -3.76 -36.27
C LEU A 110 -7.87 -4.85 -35.42
N SER A 111 -8.48 -4.50 -34.28
CA SER A 111 -9.24 -5.41 -33.42
C SER A 111 -10.34 -6.14 -34.18
N LYS A 112 -11.20 -5.39 -34.90
CA LYS A 112 -12.28 -5.99 -35.70
C LYS A 112 -11.75 -6.91 -36.79
N LYS A 113 -10.67 -6.51 -37.47
CA LYS A 113 -10.09 -7.33 -38.55
C LYS A 113 -9.45 -8.61 -38.02
N ALA A 114 -8.86 -8.54 -36.83
CA ALA A 114 -8.30 -9.68 -36.11
C ALA A 114 -9.35 -10.57 -35.41
N GLY A 115 -10.63 -10.19 -35.45
CA GLY A 115 -11.72 -10.92 -34.78
C GLY A 115 -11.81 -10.69 -33.27
N TYR A 116 -11.19 -9.63 -32.75
CA TYR A 116 -11.23 -9.26 -31.33
C TYR A 116 -12.28 -8.19 -31.03
N LYS A 117 -12.68 -8.11 -29.75
CA LYS A 117 -13.56 -7.05 -29.24
C LYS A 117 -12.75 -5.74 -29.20
N PRO A 118 -13.20 -4.68 -29.88
CA PRO A 118 -12.51 -3.39 -29.84
C PRO A 118 -12.46 -2.82 -28.42
N CYS A 119 -11.34 -2.20 -28.04
CA CYS A 119 -11.15 -1.63 -26.72
C CYS A 119 -11.81 -0.26 -26.56
N TYR A 120 -11.93 0.54 -27.62
CA TYR A 120 -12.37 1.93 -27.49
C TYR A 120 -13.83 2.14 -27.86
N LYS A 121 -14.55 2.87 -27.00
CA LYS A 121 -15.83 3.51 -27.31
C LYS A 121 -15.56 5.00 -27.55
N VAL A 122 -15.96 5.49 -28.70
CA VAL A 122 -15.72 6.88 -29.14
C VAL A 122 -17.06 7.60 -29.27
N ASP A 123 -17.20 8.72 -28.58
CA ASP A 123 -18.36 9.63 -28.65
C ASP A 123 -17.86 11.07 -28.79
N GLY A 124 -17.82 11.58 -30.03
CA GLY A 124 -17.17 12.85 -30.34
C GLY A 124 -15.68 12.82 -29.97
N SER A 125 -15.24 13.78 -29.14
CA SER A 125 -13.88 13.84 -28.59
C SER A 125 -13.68 12.97 -27.34
N ASN A 126 -14.75 12.40 -26.78
CA ASN A 126 -14.69 11.54 -25.61
C ASN A 126 -14.36 10.10 -26.03
N VAL A 127 -13.28 9.56 -25.48
CA VAL A 127 -12.84 8.19 -25.76
C VAL A 127 -12.65 7.45 -24.46
N ALA A 128 -13.36 6.34 -24.30
CA ALA A 128 -13.23 5.44 -23.15
C ALA A 128 -12.64 4.10 -23.60
N CYS A 129 -11.63 3.61 -22.88
CA CYS A 129 -11.05 2.29 -23.09
C CYS A 129 -11.65 1.24 -22.15
N ASP A 130 -12.10 0.13 -22.71
CA ASP A 130 -12.42 -1.11 -22.00
C ASP A 130 -11.15 -1.97 -21.92
N PHE A 131 -10.37 -1.80 -20.85
CA PHE A 131 -9.13 -2.56 -20.62
C PHE A 131 -9.37 -4.07 -20.40
N SER A 132 -10.62 -4.48 -20.18
CA SER A 132 -10.99 -5.91 -20.11
C SER A 132 -11.21 -6.55 -21.48
N ALA A 133 -11.32 -5.75 -22.55
CA ALA A 133 -11.44 -6.25 -23.90
C ALA A 133 -10.12 -6.88 -24.39
N ASN A 134 -10.23 -7.89 -25.25
CA ASN A 134 -9.08 -8.63 -25.80
C ASN A 134 -8.52 -8.02 -27.10
N GLY A 135 -9.00 -6.84 -27.50
CA GLY A 135 -8.59 -6.12 -28.68
C GLY A 135 -7.27 -5.36 -28.49
N PHE A 136 -6.87 -4.68 -29.55
CA PHE A 136 -5.70 -3.81 -29.56
C PHE A 136 -6.06 -2.41 -29.03
N ARG A 137 -5.09 -1.81 -28.34
CA ARG A 137 -5.14 -0.46 -27.79
C ARG A 137 -3.74 0.17 -27.79
N LEU A 138 -3.64 1.47 -27.60
CA LEU A 138 -2.40 2.11 -27.19
C LEU A 138 -1.94 1.59 -25.82
N PRO A 139 -0.63 1.52 -25.57
CA PRO A 139 -0.12 1.29 -24.23
C PRO A 139 -0.51 2.42 -23.29
N THR A 140 -0.62 2.10 -22.00
CA THR A 140 -0.59 3.14 -20.98
C THR A 140 0.82 3.71 -20.88
N GLU A 141 0.95 4.91 -20.32
CA GLU A 141 2.23 5.56 -20.08
C GLU A 141 3.15 4.66 -19.24
N ALA A 142 2.59 4.04 -18.21
CA ALA A 142 3.30 3.10 -17.35
C ALA A 142 3.75 1.83 -18.11
N GLU A 143 2.87 1.25 -18.95
CA GLU A 143 3.25 0.08 -19.76
C GLU A 143 4.37 0.40 -20.74
N TRP A 144 4.33 1.58 -21.35
CA TRP A 144 5.38 2.03 -22.26
C TRP A 144 6.72 2.20 -21.52
N GLU A 145 6.72 2.93 -20.39
CA GLU A 145 7.93 3.17 -19.61
C GLU A 145 8.51 1.87 -19.03
N TYR A 146 7.65 0.93 -18.63
CA TYR A 146 8.07 -0.38 -18.14
C TYR A 146 8.88 -1.15 -19.18
N VAL A 147 8.38 -1.21 -20.42
CA VAL A 147 9.09 -1.87 -21.52
C VAL A 147 10.38 -1.12 -21.87
N ALA A 148 10.33 0.21 -21.91
CA ALA A 148 11.48 1.05 -22.25
C ALA A 148 12.62 0.98 -21.22
N LYS A 149 12.32 0.79 -19.93
CA LYS A 149 13.34 0.70 -18.86
C LYS A 149 13.91 -0.71 -18.67
N GLN A 150 13.15 -1.78 -18.92
CA GLN A 150 13.53 -3.15 -18.58
C GLN A 150 13.86 -4.04 -19.78
N GLU A 151 14.12 -3.47 -20.97
CA GLU A 151 14.29 -4.19 -22.25
C GLU A 151 15.26 -5.40 -22.19
N LYS A 152 16.30 -5.36 -21.35
CA LYS A 152 17.26 -6.47 -21.20
C LYS A 152 16.77 -7.63 -20.33
N GLU A 153 15.84 -7.38 -19.41
CA GLU A 153 15.38 -8.36 -18.41
C GLU A 153 14.00 -8.95 -18.73
N LEU A 154 13.23 -8.33 -19.63
CA LEU A 154 11.84 -8.72 -19.92
C LEU A 154 11.65 -9.83 -20.96
N VAL A 155 12.65 -10.09 -21.80
CA VAL A 155 12.50 -10.99 -22.97
C VAL A 155 13.43 -12.20 -22.87
N ALA A 156 12.91 -13.38 -23.23
CA ALA A 156 13.63 -14.64 -23.06
C ALA A 156 14.78 -14.82 -24.08
N SER A 157 14.78 -14.02 -25.16
CA SER A 157 15.83 -14.05 -26.18
C SER A 157 15.99 -12.71 -26.90
N ASP A 158 17.16 -12.48 -27.49
CA ASP A 158 17.44 -11.29 -28.32
C ASP A 158 16.45 -11.13 -29.50
N ALA A 159 15.85 -12.23 -29.97
CA ALA A 159 14.87 -12.20 -31.07
C ALA A 159 13.53 -11.57 -30.67
N GLU A 160 13.22 -11.55 -29.38
CA GLU A 160 11.97 -11.03 -28.81
C GLU A 160 12.10 -9.60 -28.29
N ARG A 161 13.28 -8.97 -28.42
CA ARG A 161 13.48 -7.55 -28.07
C ARG A 161 12.59 -6.62 -28.88
N PHE A 162 12.23 -5.52 -28.25
CA PHE A 162 11.52 -4.42 -28.90
C PHE A 162 12.50 -3.65 -29.77
N ASP A 163 12.27 -3.65 -31.07
CA ASP A 163 13.11 -2.88 -31.98
C ASP A 163 12.71 -1.41 -31.85
N ASN A 164 13.67 -0.48 -31.94
CA ASN A 164 13.43 0.96 -32.03
C ASN A 164 12.74 1.63 -30.84
N ILE A 165 12.58 0.95 -29.70
CA ILE A 165 12.14 1.62 -28.47
C ILE A 165 13.25 2.61 -28.05
N ASN A 166 12.88 3.85 -27.73
CA ASN A 166 13.83 4.94 -27.43
C ASN A 166 14.73 5.38 -28.62
N ASN A 167 14.26 5.28 -29.87
CA ASN A 167 14.99 5.72 -31.07
C ASN A 167 14.93 7.25 -31.34
N GLY A 168 14.30 8.03 -30.47
CA GLY A 168 14.07 9.47 -30.67
C GLY A 168 12.78 9.83 -31.42
N ILE A 169 11.98 8.84 -31.81
CA ILE A 169 10.60 9.04 -32.26
C ILE A 169 9.69 8.82 -31.05
N ALA A 170 8.89 9.83 -30.72
CA ALA A 170 7.96 9.73 -29.61
C ALA A 170 6.78 8.83 -29.97
N GLU A 171 6.17 8.18 -28.98
CA GLU A 171 5.02 7.30 -29.19
C GLU A 171 3.83 7.73 -28.34
N TRP A 172 2.65 7.83 -28.96
CA TRP A 172 1.41 8.11 -28.25
C TRP A 172 1.09 7.02 -27.22
N CYS A 173 0.81 7.46 -25.99
CA CYS A 173 0.23 6.65 -24.93
C CYS A 173 -1.28 6.96 -24.81
N TYR A 174 -2.03 6.08 -24.15
CA TYR A 174 -3.46 6.30 -23.92
C TYR A 174 -3.72 7.50 -22.98
N ASP A 175 -2.86 7.71 -22.01
CA ASP A 175 -3.05 8.55 -20.83
C ASP A 175 -3.25 10.03 -21.15
N TYR A 176 -4.08 10.68 -20.32
CA TYR A 176 -4.14 12.13 -20.27
C TYR A 176 -2.97 12.70 -19.46
N ASN A 177 -2.50 13.89 -19.85
CA ASN A 177 -1.48 14.63 -19.13
C ASN A 177 -1.98 15.02 -17.73
N GLY A 178 -1.18 14.75 -16.71
CA GLY A 178 -1.41 15.23 -15.34
C GLY A 178 -0.28 14.84 -14.38
N MET A 179 -0.45 15.18 -13.10
CA MET A 179 0.56 14.97 -12.05
C MET A 179 0.59 13.52 -11.55
N TYR A 180 1.75 13.02 -11.13
CA TYR A 180 1.81 11.69 -10.52
C TYR A 180 1.22 11.67 -9.11
N SER A 181 0.73 10.50 -8.73
CA SER A 181 0.33 10.22 -7.35
C SER A 181 1.56 9.82 -6.53
N GLU A 182 1.59 10.21 -5.24
CA GLU A 182 2.54 9.65 -4.27
C GLU A 182 2.23 8.18 -3.94
N SER A 183 1.00 7.72 -4.21
CA SER A 183 0.56 6.36 -3.90
C SER A 183 1.05 5.33 -4.91
N GLU A 184 1.28 4.11 -4.43
CA GLU A 184 1.42 2.93 -5.30
C GLU A 184 0.21 2.79 -6.24
N GLN A 185 0.45 2.35 -7.47
CA GLN A 185 -0.58 2.16 -8.50
C GLN A 185 -0.56 0.74 -9.07
N ILE A 186 -1.74 0.17 -9.31
CA ILE A 186 -1.92 -1.13 -9.96
C ILE A 186 -2.57 -0.93 -11.32
N ASN A 187 -1.90 -1.34 -12.40
CA ASN A 187 -2.35 -1.17 -13.79
C ASN A 187 -2.94 0.23 -14.09
N PRO A 188 -2.20 1.33 -13.80
CA PRO A 188 -2.73 2.67 -14.00
C PRO A 188 -3.08 2.92 -15.46
N SER A 189 -4.23 3.57 -15.69
CA SER A 189 -4.73 4.01 -17.00
C SER A 189 -4.66 5.53 -17.19
N GLY A 190 -3.94 6.22 -16.31
CA GLY A 190 -3.85 7.68 -16.26
C GLY A 190 -5.13 8.35 -15.77
N PHE A 191 -5.20 9.67 -15.93
CA PHE A 191 -6.37 10.48 -15.56
C PHE A 191 -7.61 10.11 -16.38
N GLU A 192 -8.81 10.25 -15.81
CA GLU A 192 -10.07 9.95 -16.51
C GLU A 192 -10.41 10.97 -17.61
N SER A 193 -9.92 12.20 -17.48
CA SER A 193 -10.16 13.29 -18.43
C SER A 193 -9.00 14.28 -18.46
N GLY A 194 -8.87 15.03 -19.55
CA GLY A 194 -7.85 16.05 -19.73
C GLY A 194 -7.94 16.70 -21.12
N SER A 195 -7.16 17.76 -21.33
CA SER A 195 -7.08 18.45 -22.64
C SER A 195 -5.96 17.94 -23.53
N GLU A 196 -4.98 17.24 -22.97
CA GLU A 196 -3.77 16.79 -23.66
C GLU A 196 -3.46 15.33 -23.36
N ARG A 197 -2.86 14.64 -24.33
CA ARG A 197 -2.45 13.24 -24.26
C ARG A 197 -0.94 13.14 -24.14
N ILE A 198 -0.49 12.07 -23.51
CA ILE A 198 0.94 11.82 -23.29
C ILE A 198 1.54 11.09 -24.50
N PHE A 199 2.79 11.45 -24.81
CA PHE A 199 3.68 10.64 -25.64
C PHE A 199 5.05 10.50 -24.93
N ARG A 200 5.75 9.38 -25.19
CA ARG A 200 7.05 9.06 -24.56
C ARG A 200 8.14 8.80 -25.59
N GLY A 201 9.42 8.98 -25.22
CA GLY A 201 10.58 8.63 -26.07
C GLY A 201 11.14 9.74 -26.98
N LYS A 202 10.69 11.00 -26.81
CA LYS A 202 10.99 12.16 -27.69
C LYS A 202 12.49 12.49 -27.86
N ASP A 203 13.34 12.07 -26.92
CA ASP A 203 14.80 12.31 -26.91
C ASP A 203 15.61 11.02 -26.88
N GLY A 204 14.96 9.87 -27.13
CA GLY A 204 15.57 8.56 -26.95
C GLY A 204 15.83 8.19 -25.49
N SER A 205 15.18 8.87 -24.54
CA SER A 205 15.14 8.47 -23.14
C SER A 205 13.81 7.81 -22.79
N ALA A 206 13.88 6.75 -21.98
CA ALA A 206 12.71 6.12 -21.39
C ALA A 206 12.01 7.03 -20.35
N SER A 207 12.73 8.01 -19.79
CA SER A 207 12.23 8.87 -18.70
C SER A 207 11.47 10.10 -19.19
N THR A 208 11.71 10.56 -20.42
CA THR A 208 11.21 11.85 -20.87
C THR A 208 9.79 11.73 -21.39
N ARG A 209 8.90 12.55 -20.81
CA ARG A 209 7.50 12.67 -21.25
C ARG A 209 7.27 13.96 -22.02
N GLY A 210 6.37 13.90 -22.98
CA GLY A 210 5.77 15.09 -23.56
C GLY A 210 4.27 14.93 -23.70
N HIS A 211 3.59 16.03 -23.99
CA HIS A 211 2.15 16.08 -24.13
C HIS A 211 1.75 17.01 -25.26
N ALA A 212 0.59 16.73 -25.86
CA ALA A 212 -0.04 17.60 -26.84
C ALA A 212 -1.55 17.31 -26.93
N VAL A 213 -2.30 18.21 -27.53
CA VAL A 213 -3.73 17.99 -27.81
C VAL A 213 -3.91 16.76 -28.74
N PRO A 214 -4.98 15.97 -28.57
CA PRO A 214 -5.13 14.67 -29.25
C PRO A 214 -5.24 14.76 -30.79
N GLU A 215 -5.52 15.94 -31.34
CA GLU A 215 -5.56 16.22 -32.78
C GLU A 215 -4.16 16.45 -33.39
N THR A 216 -3.14 16.71 -32.56
CA THR A 216 -1.78 17.01 -33.02
C THR A 216 -1.23 15.88 -33.88
N LYS A 217 -0.62 16.24 -35.01
CA LYS A 217 0.18 15.36 -35.84
C LYS A 217 1.58 15.93 -35.94
N SER A 218 2.60 15.07 -35.79
CA SER A 218 4.00 15.46 -35.93
C SER A 218 4.78 14.36 -36.62
N ASP A 219 5.72 14.75 -37.47
CA ASP A 219 6.75 13.91 -38.08
C ASP A 219 7.68 13.21 -37.07
N SER A 220 7.57 13.53 -35.78
CA SER A 220 8.33 12.92 -34.69
C SER A 220 7.48 12.09 -33.73
N ILE A 221 6.19 11.89 -34.02
CA ILE A 221 5.28 11.11 -33.17
C ILE A 221 4.67 9.94 -33.95
N SER A 222 4.87 8.73 -33.42
CA SER A 222 4.36 7.43 -33.86
C SER A 222 3.48 6.78 -32.77
N PHE A 223 3.19 5.49 -32.91
CA PHE A 223 2.58 4.68 -31.85
C PHE A 223 2.81 3.18 -32.06
N ARG A 224 2.69 2.45 -30.95
CA ARG A 224 2.58 0.99 -30.89
C ARG A 224 1.22 0.56 -30.41
N VAL A 225 0.91 -0.72 -30.62
CA VAL A 225 -0.30 -1.32 -30.06
C VAL A 225 0.05 -2.36 -29.01
N CYS A 226 -0.77 -2.45 -27.99
CA CYS A 226 -0.74 -3.49 -26.99
C CYS A 226 -2.13 -4.11 -26.81
N ARG A 227 -2.19 -5.19 -26.02
CA ARG A 227 -3.43 -5.85 -25.61
C ARG A 227 -3.22 -6.67 -24.36
N SER A 228 -4.29 -6.91 -23.62
CA SER A 228 -4.27 -7.71 -22.40
C SER A 228 -3.89 -9.16 -22.70
N ALA A 229 -2.92 -9.72 -21.96
CA ALA A 229 -2.53 -11.11 -22.12
C ALA A 229 -3.51 -12.00 -21.32
N ALA A 230 -4.37 -12.75 -22.01
CA ALA A 230 -5.36 -13.61 -21.35
C ALA A 230 -4.74 -14.82 -20.60
N GLU A 231 -3.47 -15.17 -20.84
CA GLU A 231 -2.90 -16.47 -20.46
C GLU A 231 -1.52 -16.44 -19.76
N TYR A 232 -0.86 -15.29 -19.58
CA TYR A 232 0.60 -15.29 -19.27
C TYR A 232 1.09 -14.41 -18.11
N GLY A 233 0.23 -13.79 -17.32
CA GLY A 233 0.67 -12.98 -16.18
C GLY A 233 0.49 -13.70 -14.85
N LYS A 234 1.52 -13.70 -14.01
CA LYS A 234 1.30 -13.74 -12.56
C LYS A 234 0.24 -12.69 -12.22
N ASP A 235 -0.78 -13.06 -11.43
CA ASP A 235 -1.76 -12.08 -10.94
C ASP A 235 -1.02 -10.94 -10.24
N VAL A 236 -1.49 -9.69 -10.41
CA VAL A 236 -0.79 -8.49 -9.91
C VAL A 236 -0.51 -8.60 -8.42
N VAL A 237 -1.41 -9.25 -7.69
CA VAL A 237 -1.26 -9.55 -6.27
C VAL A 237 -0.02 -10.40 -5.99
N SER A 238 0.22 -11.45 -6.78
CA SER A 238 1.41 -12.29 -6.63
C SER A 238 2.70 -11.56 -7.01
N ILE A 239 2.67 -10.70 -8.03
CA ILE A 239 3.81 -9.85 -8.41
C ILE A 239 4.17 -8.90 -7.25
N LYS A 240 3.15 -8.24 -6.69
CA LYS A 240 3.29 -7.36 -5.54
C LYS A 240 3.86 -8.10 -4.35
N HIS A 241 3.28 -9.24 -4.01
CA HIS A 241 3.70 -10.05 -2.87
C HIS A 241 5.17 -10.47 -3.00
N GLU A 242 5.59 -10.97 -4.16
CA GLU A 242 6.99 -11.34 -4.42
C GLU A 242 7.94 -10.13 -4.37
N HIS A 243 7.51 -8.98 -4.86
CA HIS A 243 8.30 -7.74 -4.81
C HIS A 243 8.48 -7.25 -3.38
N ASP A 244 7.38 -7.14 -2.63
CA ASP A 244 7.34 -6.75 -1.23
C ASP A 244 8.24 -7.71 -0.40
N GLN A 245 8.15 -9.02 -0.64
CA GLN A 245 9.02 -10.02 0.00
C GLN A 245 10.51 -9.80 -0.33
N LYS A 246 10.88 -9.55 -1.59
CA LYS A 246 12.27 -9.28 -1.96
C LYS A 246 12.81 -8.01 -1.28
N ILE A 247 12.02 -6.93 -1.23
CA ILE A 247 12.40 -5.71 -0.50
C ILE A 247 12.58 -6.02 0.98
N PHE A 248 11.65 -6.77 1.57
CA PHE A 248 11.71 -7.15 2.96
C PHE A 248 12.95 -7.98 3.27
N GLU A 249 13.24 -9.02 2.48
CA GLU A 249 14.43 -9.85 2.62
C GLU A 249 15.73 -9.05 2.47
N ALA A 250 15.81 -8.18 1.45
CA ALA A 250 16.98 -7.32 1.21
C ALA A 250 17.23 -6.32 2.35
N ASN A 251 16.18 -5.96 3.08
CA ASN A 251 16.25 -5.03 4.20
C ASN A 251 16.01 -5.71 5.55
N ARG A 252 16.00 -7.05 5.62
CA ARG A 252 15.64 -7.80 6.84
C ARG A 252 16.50 -7.43 8.03
N GLU A 253 17.77 -7.08 7.80
CA GLU A 253 18.68 -6.58 8.85
C GLU A 253 18.39 -5.14 9.27
N LYS A 254 17.83 -4.30 8.38
CA LYS A 254 17.28 -2.98 8.75
C LYS A 254 15.92 -3.07 9.42
N PHE A 255 15.20 -4.17 9.19
CA PHE A 255 14.04 -4.63 9.96
C PHE A 255 14.45 -5.50 11.16
N ALA A 256 15.74 -5.69 11.43
CA ALA A 256 16.19 -6.40 12.64
C ALA A 256 15.76 -5.68 13.93
N PRO A 257 15.41 -4.37 13.88
CA PRO A 257 14.47 -3.75 14.78
C PRO A 257 12.99 -4.12 14.52
N LEU A 258 12.64 -5.40 14.41
CA LEU A 258 11.30 -5.88 14.83
C LEU A 258 11.19 -5.81 16.38
N GLU A 259 11.74 -4.74 16.98
CA GLU A 259 12.79 -4.81 18.00
C GLU A 259 12.27 -5.24 19.38
N ARG A 260 12.53 -6.52 19.72
CA ARG A 260 12.08 -7.24 20.92
C ARG A 260 10.55 -7.31 21.02
N MET A 261 9.95 -8.17 20.21
CA MET A 261 8.79 -8.92 20.70
C MET A 261 9.18 -9.55 22.04
N VAL A 262 8.46 -9.19 23.10
CA VAL A 262 8.63 -9.68 24.46
C VAL A 262 7.64 -10.82 24.66
N THR A 263 8.13 -11.98 25.08
CA THR A 263 7.25 -13.07 25.51
C THR A 263 6.54 -12.67 26.81
N VAL A 264 5.22 -12.66 26.76
CA VAL A 264 4.35 -12.46 27.90
C VAL A 264 3.78 -13.82 28.28
N THR A 265 4.31 -14.42 29.35
CA THR A 265 3.73 -15.64 29.92
C THR A 265 2.31 -15.36 30.38
N GLY A 266 1.37 -16.17 29.94
CA GLY A 266 -0.03 -16.13 30.29
C GLY A 266 -0.29 -16.43 31.76
N GLY A 267 -1.51 -16.13 32.20
CA GLY A 267 -1.92 -16.30 33.57
C GLY A 267 -3.23 -15.58 33.87
N THR A 268 -3.60 -15.57 35.14
CA THR A 268 -4.86 -14.98 35.61
C THR A 268 -4.60 -13.66 36.32
N PHE A 269 -5.36 -12.61 35.97
CA PHE A 269 -5.32 -11.31 36.64
C PHE A 269 -6.72 -10.72 36.85
N GLN A 270 -6.78 -9.62 37.60
CA GLN A 270 -8.00 -8.85 37.82
C GLN A 270 -7.93 -7.62 36.91
N MET A 271 -8.80 -7.60 35.89
CA MET A 271 -8.90 -6.54 34.91
C MET A 271 -9.87 -5.46 35.37
N GLY A 272 -9.56 -4.20 35.08
CA GLY A 272 -10.35 -3.04 35.47
C GLY A 272 -9.96 -2.44 36.83
N ASN A 273 -10.83 -1.57 37.33
CA ASN A 273 -10.61 -0.80 38.55
C ASN A 273 -11.95 -0.34 39.16
N ASP A 274 -12.16 -0.63 40.45
CA ASP A 274 -13.40 -0.28 41.16
C ASP A 274 -13.40 1.15 41.73
N GLY A 275 -12.45 2.00 41.29
CA GLY A 275 -12.32 3.43 41.63
C GLY A 275 -13.49 4.31 41.15
N GLU A 276 -13.31 5.62 41.01
CA GLU A 276 -14.44 6.50 40.67
C GLU A 276 -14.87 6.44 39.20
N ASN A 277 -13.99 5.98 38.30
CA ASN A 277 -14.30 5.91 36.87
C ASN A 277 -15.19 4.69 36.55
N GLY A 278 -16.35 4.95 35.95
CA GLY A 278 -17.39 3.93 35.76
C GLY A 278 -17.13 2.97 34.61
N ASN A 279 -16.38 3.36 33.58
CA ASN A 279 -16.14 2.49 32.41
C ASN A 279 -15.07 1.42 32.66
N GLU A 280 -14.27 1.55 33.73
CA GLU A 280 -13.25 0.59 34.19
C GLU A 280 -13.86 -0.54 35.05
N LYS A 281 -15.19 -0.55 35.25
CA LYS A 281 -15.92 -1.46 36.15
C LYS A 281 -16.81 -2.46 35.43
N PRO A 282 -17.13 -3.59 36.10
CA PRO A 282 -16.56 -4.05 37.36
C PRO A 282 -15.15 -4.62 37.18
N VAL A 283 -14.37 -4.66 38.28
CA VAL A 283 -13.19 -5.54 38.31
C VAL A 283 -13.65 -6.99 38.13
N HIS A 284 -12.99 -7.70 37.22
CA HIS A 284 -13.33 -9.08 36.88
C HIS A 284 -12.08 -9.91 36.55
N GLN A 285 -12.22 -11.23 36.65
CA GLN A 285 -11.11 -12.14 36.45
C GLN A 285 -10.93 -12.47 34.97
N VAL A 286 -9.71 -12.34 34.46
CA VAL A 286 -9.34 -12.74 33.11
C VAL A 286 -8.14 -13.69 33.16
N THR A 287 -8.20 -14.77 32.38
CA THR A 287 -7.09 -15.70 32.16
C THR A 287 -6.62 -15.60 30.72
N LEU A 288 -5.33 -15.42 30.50
CA LEU A 288 -4.73 -15.30 29.17
C LEU A 288 -3.74 -16.43 28.90
N SER A 289 -3.70 -16.87 27.65
CA SER A 289 -2.65 -17.74 27.10
C SER A 289 -1.33 -16.96 26.90
N ASP A 290 -0.23 -17.66 26.63
CA ASP A 290 1.05 -17.05 26.29
C ASP A 290 0.96 -16.31 24.92
N PHE A 291 1.55 -15.13 24.85
CA PHE A 291 1.67 -14.36 23.60
C PHE A 291 2.98 -13.58 23.57
N GLU A 292 3.31 -13.01 22.42
CA GLU A 292 4.42 -12.06 22.31
C GLU A 292 3.88 -10.67 21.96
N MET A 293 4.49 -9.63 22.52
CA MET A 293 4.08 -8.23 22.33
C MET A 293 5.29 -7.37 21.98
N GLY A 294 5.15 -6.44 21.04
CA GLY A 294 6.21 -5.48 20.74
C GLY A 294 6.63 -4.69 21.97
N ALA A 295 7.94 -4.59 22.23
CA ALA A 295 8.48 -3.85 23.38
C ALA A 295 8.08 -2.37 23.36
N THR A 296 7.92 -1.79 22.17
CA THR A 296 7.50 -0.40 21.94
C THR A 296 6.25 -0.38 21.07
N GLU A 297 5.65 0.80 20.89
CA GLU A 297 4.73 1.05 19.78
C GLU A 297 5.44 0.80 18.43
N VAL A 298 4.65 0.55 17.38
CA VAL A 298 5.15 0.48 16.01
C VAL A 298 5.73 1.84 15.64
N THR A 299 6.98 1.89 15.21
CA THR A 299 7.61 3.15 14.80
C THR A 299 7.11 3.60 13.44
N TYR A 300 7.17 4.91 13.18
CA TYR A 300 6.82 5.49 11.88
C TYR A 300 7.66 4.87 10.76
N LYS A 301 8.96 4.62 10.99
CA LYS A 301 9.82 3.93 10.04
C LYS A 301 9.31 2.56 9.68
N LEU A 302 9.04 1.72 10.69
CA LEU A 302 8.57 0.36 10.45
C LEU A 302 7.22 0.38 9.72
N TYR A 303 6.31 1.27 10.13
CA TYR A 303 5.03 1.49 9.45
C TYR A 303 5.22 1.86 7.97
N LYS A 304 6.04 2.87 7.68
CA LYS A 304 6.30 3.35 6.31
C LYS A 304 6.92 2.26 5.44
N ASP A 305 7.89 1.55 5.99
CA ASP A 305 8.61 0.50 5.27
C ASP A 305 7.71 -0.72 5.00
N VAL A 306 6.73 -1.02 5.86
CA VAL A 306 5.75 -2.10 5.65
C VAL A 306 4.62 -1.66 4.73
N ILE A 307 3.93 -0.55 5.03
CA ILE A 307 2.74 -0.14 4.27
C ILE A 307 3.14 0.48 2.92
N GLY A 308 4.27 1.19 2.84
CA GLY A 308 4.71 1.89 1.63
C GLY A 308 4.17 3.32 1.49
N ARG A 309 3.49 3.86 2.51
CA ARG A 309 3.00 5.25 2.57
C ARG A 309 3.12 5.83 3.98
N LYS A 310 3.01 7.15 4.09
CA LYS A 310 2.98 7.86 5.37
C LYS A 310 1.63 7.63 6.08
N SER A 311 1.61 7.66 7.41
CA SER A 311 0.36 7.66 8.20
C SER A 311 -0.28 9.04 8.33
N GLY A 312 0.50 10.12 8.14
CA GLY A 312 0.03 11.51 8.18
C GLY A 312 1.13 12.51 7.85
N GLU A 313 0.82 13.81 7.94
CA GLU A 313 1.73 14.92 7.58
C GLU A 313 2.80 15.24 8.65
N PHE A 314 2.53 14.90 9.92
CA PHE A 314 3.35 15.35 11.05
C PHE A 314 4.19 14.22 11.62
N ILE A 315 5.47 14.19 11.23
CA ILE A 315 6.44 13.15 11.61
C ILE A 315 7.69 13.83 12.18
N ASP A 316 8.08 13.46 13.40
CA ASP A 316 9.27 14.00 14.09
C ASP A 316 10.43 12.99 14.15
N GLY A 317 10.66 12.31 13.03
CA GLY A 317 11.74 11.34 12.86
C GLY A 317 11.28 9.89 12.73
N GLU A 318 12.18 9.05 12.23
CA GLU A 318 11.93 7.66 11.84
C GLU A 318 11.60 6.74 13.03
N ASP A 319 12.17 7.00 14.21
CA ASP A 319 12.02 6.15 15.40
C ASP A 319 10.93 6.62 16.38
N THR A 320 10.12 7.61 15.98
CA THR A 320 8.91 8.01 16.70
C THR A 320 7.80 6.98 16.52
N PRO A 321 6.84 6.83 17.45
CA PRO A 321 5.70 5.95 17.23
C PRO A 321 4.92 6.45 16.01
N VAL A 322 4.39 5.52 15.23
CA VAL A 322 3.44 5.85 14.18
C VAL A 322 2.26 6.57 14.82
N GLN A 323 1.93 7.70 14.24
CA GLN A 323 0.83 8.55 14.68
C GLN A 323 -0.10 8.75 13.50
N ASP A 324 -1.37 9.00 13.81
CA ASP A 324 -2.43 9.15 12.83
C ASP A 324 -2.72 7.89 11.99
N ALA A 325 -2.39 6.72 12.55
CA ALA A 325 -2.82 5.45 11.96
C ALA A 325 -4.25 5.13 12.44
N SER A 326 -5.17 4.94 11.49
CA SER A 326 -6.50 4.44 11.81
C SER A 326 -6.43 3.00 12.32
N TRP A 327 -7.52 2.51 12.91
CA TRP A 327 -7.59 1.10 13.30
C TRP A 327 -7.49 0.17 12.07
N TYR A 328 -8.03 0.60 10.92
CA TYR A 328 -7.93 -0.14 9.66
C TYR A 328 -6.50 -0.18 9.11
N ASP A 329 -5.76 0.91 9.21
CA ASP A 329 -4.34 0.94 8.87
C ASP A 329 -3.54 -0.06 9.72
N ALA A 330 -3.85 -0.15 11.01
CA ALA A 330 -3.17 -1.06 11.92
C ALA A 330 -3.40 -2.54 11.58
N ILE A 331 -4.64 -2.94 11.23
CA ILE A 331 -4.90 -4.33 10.81
C ILE A 331 -4.32 -4.65 9.42
N TYR A 332 -4.29 -3.66 8.52
CA TYR A 332 -3.64 -3.77 7.21
C TYR A 332 -2.13 -3.99 7.40
N PHE A 333 -1.50 -3.17 8.26
CA PHE A 333 -0.09 -3.32 8.64
C PHE A 333 0.19 -4.72 9.18
N CYS A 334 -0.61 -5.21 10.13
CA CYS A 334 -0.40 -6.50 10.77
C CYS A 334 -0.39 -7.66 9.75
N ASN A 335 -1.37 -7.70 8.85
CA ASN A 335 -1.41 -8.73 7.82
C ASN A 335 -0.28 -8.58 6.79
N LYS A 336 0.03 -7.34 6.36
CA LYS A 336 1.12 -7.12 5.40
C LYS A 336 2.47 -7.54 5.99
N LEU A 337 2.75 -7.18 7.24
CA LEU A 337 3.95 -7.63 7.95
C LEU A 337 3.99 -9.16 8.11
N SER A 338 2.85 -9.79 8.41
CA SER A 338 2.76 -11.26 8.50
C SER A 338 3.17 -11.92 7.18
N LEU A 339 2.66 -11.43 6.05
CA LEU A 339 2.98 -11.95 4.72
C LEU A 339 4.45 -11.74 4.34
N LEU A 340 5.01 -10.58 4.67
CA LEU A 340 6.43 -10.27 4.46
C LEU A 340 7.35 -11.24 5.22
N GLU A 341 6.94 -11.65 6.43
CA GLU A 341 7.67 -12.61 7.25
C GLU A 341 7.36 -14.08 6.93
N GLY A 342 6.44 -14.36 6.00
CA GLY A 342 5.99 -15.72 5.68
C GLY A 342 5.16 -16.38 6.80
N ARG A 343 4.46 -15.56 7.60
CA ARG A 343 3.54 -15.99 8.66
C ARG A 343 2.12 -16.08 8.14
N VAL A 344 1.29 -16.89 8.81
CA VAL A 344 -0.14 -16.98 8.52
C VAL A 344 -0.83 -15.71 9.03
N PRO A 345 -1.47 -14.88 8.18
CA PRO A 345 -2.08 -13.65 8.64
C PRO A 345 -3.29 -13.89 9.56
N CYS A 346 -3.48 -13.04 10.56
CA CYS A 346 -4.58 -13.15 11.51
C CYS A 346 -5.91 -12.66 10.92
N TYR A 347 -5.91 -11.62 10.10
CA TYR A 347 -7.15 -10.96 9.68
C TYR A 347 -7.66 -11.47 8.33
N LYS A 348 -8.99 -11.49 8.17
CA LYS A 348 -9.65 -11.77 6.89
C LYS A 348 -10.84 -10.85 6.67
N ILE A 349 -10.94 -10.25 5.48
CA ILE A 349 -12.13 -9.53 5.01
C ILE A 349 -12.71 -10.33 3.84
N ASN A 350 -13.98 -10.71 3.92
CA ASN A 350 -14.63 -11.57 2.92
C ASN A 350 -13.87 -12.87 2.60
N GLY A 351 -13.17 -13.43 3.59
CA GLY A 351 -12.37 -14.65 3.45
C GLY A 351 -10.97 -14.44 2.85
N GLU A 352 -10.62 -13.22 2.43
CA GLU A 352 -9.31 -12.88 1.89
C GLU A 352 -8.38 -12.38 3.01
N SER A 353 -7.16 -12.92 3.08
CA SER A 353 -6.14 -12.55 4.06
C SER A 353 -5.07 -11.61 3.52
N ASP A 354 -4.95 -11.47 2.20
CA ASP A 354 -4.03 -10.52 1.58
C ASP A 354 -4.63 -9.11 1.60
N PRO A 355 -4.05 -8.18 2.38
CA PRO A 355 -4.57 -6.83 2.51
C PRO A 355 -4.54 -6.04 1.19
N ALA A 356 -3.69 -6.41 0.23
CA ALA A 356 -3.68 -5.79 -1.10
C ALA A 356 -4.99 -6.00 -1.88
N LYS A 357 -5.81 -6.99 -1.48
CA LYS A 357 -7.10 -7.31 -2.10
C LYS A 357 -8.30 -6.76 -1.34
N TRP A 358 -8.09 -6.06 -0.23
CA TRP A 358 -9.18 -5.47 0.57
C TRP A 358 -9.67 -4.12 0.02
N GLY A 359 -9.03 -3.61 -1.02
CA GLY A 359 -9.33 -2.29 -1.58
C GLY A 359 -8.73 -1.16 -0.75
N GLU A 360 -9.25 0.06 -0.95
CA GLU A 360 -8.77 1.25 -0.26
C GLU A 360 -9.15 1.23 1.23
N VAL A 361 -8.20 1.63 2.08
CA VAL A 361 -8.42 1.78 3.52
C VAL A 361 -9.38 2.95 3.76
N PRO A 362 -10.52 2.76 4.45
CA PRO A 362 -11.45 3.84 4.72
C PRO A 362 -10.80 4.87 5.64
N TYR A 363 -11.02 6.14 5.33
CA TYR A 363 -10.50 7.26 6.10
C TYR A 363 -11.53 8.36 6.25
N THR A 364 -11.37 9.15 7.30
CA THR A 364 -12.21 10.34 7.50
C THR A 364 -11.60 11.55 6.80
N LYS A 365 -12.36 12.17 5.91
CA LYS A 365 -12.05 13.45 5.29
C LYS A 365 -12.77 14.56 6.05
N ILE A 366 -12.06 15.62 6.40
CA ILE A 366 -12.66 16.82 7.00
C ILE A 366 -12.82 17.85 5.89
N GLU A 367 -14.05 18.23 5.57
CA GLU A 367 -14.34 19.24 4.54
C GLU A 367 -14.66 20.60 5.17
N GLY A 368 -14.09 21.68 4.60
CA GLY A 368 -14.46 23.07 4.90
C GLY A 368 -13.57 23.82 5.89
N THR A 369 -12.30 24.07 5.56
CA THR A 369 -11.46 25.02 6.34
C THR A 369 -10.73 26.01 5.44
N THR A 370 -11.25 27.24 5.36
CA THR A 370 -10.40 28.39 5.10
C THR A 370 -9.69 28.73 6.41
N TYR A 371 -8.37 28.85 6.36
CA TYR A 371 -7.53 29.17 7.51
C TYR A 371 -7.92 30.56 8.06
N GLY A 372 -8.61 30.64 9.21
CA GLY A 372 -8.87 31.91 9.89
C GLY A 372 -10.24 32.12 10.53
N ASP A 373 -11.27 31.33 10.20
CA ASP A 373 -12.62 31.58 10.71
C ASP A 373 -12.97 30.66 11.89
N GLN A 374 -13.21 31.26 13.07
CA GLN A 374 -13.61 30.58 14.31
C GLN A 374 -15.01 29.91 14.24
N GLU A 375 -15.68 29.97 13.09
CA GLU A 375 -17.06 29.49 12.87
C GLU A 375 -17.23 28.58 11.63
N ALA A 376 -16.15 28.05 11.04
CA ALA A 376 -16.32 27.02 10.01
C ALA A 376 -16.80 25.71 10.66
N ALA A 377 -18.06 25.34 10.43
CA ALA A 377 -18.57 24.02 10.79
C ALA A 377 -17.85 22.96 9.95
N SER A 378 -16.80 22.36 10.50
CA SER A 378 -16.12 21.22 9.90
C SER A 378 -17.11 20.06 9.78
N TYR A 379 -17.41 19.62 8.56
CA TYR A 379 -18.17 18.38 8.37
C TYR A 379 -17.18 17.25 8.08
N MET A 380 -17.28 16.17 8.86
CA MET A 380 -16.51 14.96 8.64
C MET A 380 -17.28 14.06 7.67
N SER A 381 -16.68 13.74 6.52
CA SER A 381 -17.18 12.72 5.60
C SER A 381 -16.27 11.49 5.68
N VAL A 382 -16.86 10.30 5.69
CA VAL A 382 -16.09 9.06 5.63
C VAL A 382 -15.98 8.62 4.18
N ILE A 383 -14.75 8.38 3.73
CA ILE A 383 -14.43 7.90 2.39
C ILE A 383 -14.05 6.42 2.50
N GLY A 384 -14.54 5.60 1.56
CA GLY A 384 -14.30 4.16 1.53
C GLY A 384 -15.44 3.31 2.12
N ASN A 385 -15.35 1.99 1.94
CA ASN A 385 -16.40 1.04 2.32
C ASN A 385 -16.21 0.53 3.77
N VAL A 386 -16.57 1.36 4.76
CA VAL A 386 -16.50 1.02 6.19
C VAL A 386 -17.18 -0.31 6.51
N SER A 387 -18.37 -0.57 5.96
CA SER A 387 -19.12 -1.79 6.28
C SER A 387 -18.39 -3.08 5.90
N MET A 388 -17.61 -3.05 4.82
CA MET A 388 -16.77 -4.17 4.42
C MET A 388 -15.59 -4.33 5.39
N TRP A 389 -14.96 -3.24 5.78
CA TRP A 389 -13.83 -3.27 6.72
C TRP A 389 -14.24 -3.68 8.14
N ASP A 390 -15.44 -3.29 8.58
CA ASP A 390 -16.03 -3.74 9.85
C ASP A 390 -16.39 -5.22 9.88
N SER A 391 -16.52 -5.86 8.72
CA SER A 391 -16.76 -7.32 8.61
C SER A 391 -15.51 -8.16 8.86
N VAL A 392 -14.37 -7.53 9.13
CA VAL A 392 -13.10 -8.22 9.38
C VAL A 392 -13.22 -9.24 10.51
N THR A 393 -12.67 -10.42 10.27
CA THR A 393 -12.55 -11.49 11.25
C THR A 393 -11.08 -11.69 11.62
N CYS A 394 -10.82 -12.13 12.86
CA CYS A 394 -9.48 -12.44 13.35
C CYS A 394 -9.38 -13.93 13.71
N ASP A 395 -8.41 -14.62 13.12
CA ASP A 395 -7.98 -15.96 13.49
C ASP A 395 -6.87 -15.84 14.56
N PHE A 396 -7.27 -15.95 15.83
CA PHE A 396 -6.36 -15.88 16.97
C PHE A 396 -5.42 -17.09 17.09
N THR A 397 -5.58 -18.12 16.25
CA THR A 397 -4.70 -19.29 16.20
C THR A 397 -3.57 -19.16 15.19
N ALA A 398 -3.65 -18.17 14.29
CA ALA A 398 -2.60 -17.87 13.33
C ALA A 398 -1.33 -17.33 14.02
N ASP A 399 -0.16 -17.51 13.40
CA ASP A 399 1.15 -17.07 13.93
C ASP A 399 1.63 -15.73 13.36
N GLY A 400 0.76 -15.05 12.62
CA GLY A 400 0.94 -13.69 12.16
C GLY A 400 0.76 -12.67 13.28
N TYR A 401 0.99 -11.42 12.91
CA TYR A 401 0.79 -10.26 13.77
C TYR A 401 -0.67 -9.84 13.80
N ARG A 402 -1.06 -9.24 14.92
CA ARG A 402 -2.36 -8.65 15.17
C ARG A 402 -2.25 -7.53 16.21
N LEU A 403 -3.28 -6.71 16.33
CA LEU A 403 -3.48 -5.84 17.49
C LEU A 403 -3.69 -6.69 18.77
N PRO A 404 -3.24 -6.22 19.94
CA PRO A 404 -3.59 -6.84 21.21
C PRO A 404 -5.09 -6.78 21.44
N THR A 405 -5.64 -7.77 22.14
CA THR A 405 -6.93 -7.56 22.80
C THR A 405 -6.78 -6.56 23.94
N GLU A 406 -7.87 -5.94 24.34
CA GLU A 406 -7.86 -5.01 25.47
C GLU A 406 -7.34 -5.69 26.75
N ALA A 407 -7.69 -6.96 26.93
CA ALA A 407 -7.23 -7.76 28.06
C ALA A 407 -5.72 -8.06 27.98
N GLU A 408 -5.20 -8.45 26.81
CA GLU A 408 -3.76 -8.65 26.60
C GLU A 408 -2.98 -7.37 26.88
N TRP A 409 -3.49 -6.22 26.41
CA TRP A 409 -2.88 -4.93 26.62
C TRP A 409 -2.81 -4.58 28.11
N GLU A 410 -3.92 -4.69 28.85
CA GLU A 410 -3.94 -4.36 30.28
C GLU A 410 -3.08 -5.32 31.11
N PHE A 411 -3.12 -6.62 30.79
CA PHE A 411 -2.28 -7.62 31.46
C PHE A 411 -0.80 -7.29 31.29
N ALA A 412 -0.38 -6.98 30.06
CA ALA A 412 0.99 -6.59 29.74
C ALA A 412 1.39 -5.26 30.41
N ALA A 413 0.52 -4.26 30.42
CA ALA A 413 0.75 -2.97 31.09
C ALA A 413 0.93 -3.14 32.62
N ARG A 414 0.24 -4.12 33.22
CA ARG A 414 0.40 -4.51 34.63
C ARG A 414 1.62 -5.39 34.89
N GLY A 415 2.48 -5.65 33.91
CA GLY A 415 3.68 -6.47 34.07
C GLY A 415 3.42 -7.98 34.01
N GLY A 416 2.32 -8.40 33.38
CA GLY A 416 1.96 -9.81 33.15
C GLY A 416 1.64 -10.56 34.43
N VAL A 417 2.15 -11.79 34.58
CA VAL A 417 1.90 -12.66 35.75
C VAL A 417 2.31 -12.05 37.08
N LYS A 418 3.24 -11.09 37.10
CA LYS A 418 3.59 -10.35 38.32
C LYS A 418 2.43 -9.48 38.82
N ASN A 419 1.52 -9.07 37.93
CA ASN A 419 0.30 -8.32 38.21
C ASN A 419 0.56 -7.12 39.15
N SER A 420 1.49 -6.25 38.72
CA SER A 420 1.86 -5.02 39.42
C SER A 420 0.62 -4.21 39.78
N LYS A 421 0.65 -3.65 40.99
CA LYS A 421 -0.41 -2.77 41.51
C LYS A 421 -0.10 -1.29 41.33
N THR A 422 0.96 -0.97 40.59
CA THR A 422 1.32 0.40 40.26
C THR A 422 0.23 1.07 39.43
N LYS A 423 0.00 2.35 39.67
CA LYS A 423 -0.99 3.17 38.94
C LYS A 423 -0.67 3.29 37.45
N TYR A 424 0.62 3.41 37.12
CA TYR A 424 1.13 3.48 35.74
C TYR A 424 1.99 2.24 35.46
N SER A 425 2.30 1.98 34.19
CA SER A 425 3.05 0.80 33.79
C SER A 425 4.49 0.85 34.33
N GLY A 426 4.77 0.08 35.39
CA GLY A 426 6.09 -0.01 36.03
C GLY A 426 6.40 0.97 37.17
N SER A 427 5.53 1.97 37.46
CA SER A 427 5.74 2.92 38.58
C SER A 427 4.44 3.62 39.00
N ASP A 428 4.36 4.06 40.25
CA ASP A 428 3.30 4.98 40.71
C ASP A 428 3.59 6.44 40.34
N LYS A 429 4.79 6.74 39.83
CA LYS A 429 5.22 8.08 39.44
C LYS A 429 5.23 8.21 37.93
N LEU A 430 4.25 8.94 37.39
CA LEU A 430 4.05 9.14 35.95
C LEU A 430 5.34 9.55 35.21
N ASN A 431 6.09 10.53 35.73
CA ASN A 431 7.31 11.05 35.09
C ASN A 431 8.44 10.02 34.91
N GLU A 432 8.44 8.92 35.66
CA GLU A 432 9.46 7.87 35.56
C GLU A 432 9.23 6.93 34.36
N VAL A 433 7.97 6.78 33.94
CA VAL A 433 7.52 5.75 32.99
C VAL A 433 6.79 6.30 31.76
N ALA A 434 6.37 7.57 31.79
CA ALA A 434 5.56 8.17 30.74
C ALA A 434 6.11 9.50 30.21
N ILE A 435 5.90 9.72 28.92
CA ILE A 435 5.99 11.04 28.28
C ILE A 435 4.59 11.59 28.12
N HIS A 436 4.37 12.83 28.54
CA HIS A 436 3.05 13.45 28.65
C HIS A 436 3.13 14.98 28.50
N ASN A 437 2.00 15.68 28.42
CA ASN A 437 1.96 17.13 28.14
C ASN A 437 2.72 17.99 29.18
N GLY A 438 2.84 17.52 30.42
CA GLY A 438 3.60 18.15 31.49
C GLY A 438 5.12 18.18 31.27
N ASN A 439 5.70 17.13 30.67
CA ASN A 439 7.15 16.98 30.47
C ASN A 439 7.58 17.01 28.99
N TRP A 440 6.62 17.08 28.06
CA TRP A 440 6.81 17.18 26.64
C TRP A 440 5.86 18.24 26.06
N LYS A 441 6.40 19.23 25.35
CA LYS A 441 5.64 20.40 24.87
C LYS A 441 5.35 20.39 23.37
N HIS A 442 5.79 19.36 22.66
CA HIS A 442 5.49 19.18 21.25
C HIS A 442 4.16 18.44 21.08
N LYS A 443 3.51 18.66 19.94
CA LYS A 443 2.18 18.09 19.65
C LYS A 443 2.25 16.62 19.18
N PHE A 444 3.44 16.12 18.85
CA PHE A 444 3.70 14.75 18.42
C PHE A 444 4.53 14.00 19.47
N ALA A 445 4.39 12.68 19.53
CA ALA A 445 5.17 11.84 20.43
C ALA A 445 6.66 11.77 19.98
N PRO A 446 7.61 11.73 20.93
CA PRO A 446 9.04 11.61 20.64
C PRO A 446 9.41 10.18 20.24
N VAL A 447 10.71 9.96 19.98
CA VAL A 447 11.29 8.62 19.80
C VAL A 447 10.82 7.67 20.92
N VAL A 448 10.54 6.41 20.58
CA VAL A 448 10.11 5.38 21.54
C VAL A 448 11.19 5.05 22.58
N ALA A 449 10.80 4.40 23.68
CA ALA A 449 11.66 3.86 24.74
C ALA A 449 12.56 4.88 25.46
N GLN A 450 12.08 6.11 25.65
CA GLN A 450 12.82 7.18 26.33
C GLN A 450 12.62 7.19 27.86
N LYS A 451 11.68 6.37 28.37
CA LYS A 451 11.37 6.22 29.79
C LYS A 451 11.67 4.81 30.27
N LYS A 452 11.47 4.54 31.57
CA LYS A 452 11.69 3.20 32.12
C LYS A 452 10.63 2.24 31.58
N ALA A 453 11.06 1.06 31.16
CA ALA A 453 10.16 -0.05 30.89
C ALA A 453 9.52 -0.57 32.18
N ASN A 454 8.40 -1.29 32.01
CA ASN A 454 7.79 -2.06 33.08
C ASN A 454 8.52 -3.39 33.34
N ASP A 455 7.94 -4.19 34.22
CA ASP A 455 8.47 -5.48 34.66
C ASP A 455 8.74 -6.54 33.58
N LEU A 456 8.15 -6.36 32.39
CA LEU A 456 8.32 -7.24 31.23
C LEU A 456 9.36 -6.70 30.24
N GLY A 457 9.83 -5.45 30.42
CA GLY A 457 10.65 -4.78 29.41
C GLY A 457 9.82 -4.08 28.32
N LEU A 458 8.53 -3.82 28.57
CA LEU A 458 7.68 -3.03 27.70
C LEU A 458 7.79 -1.55 28.05
N TYR A 459 7.95 -0.72 27.03
CA TYR A 459 8.07 0.73 27.12
C TYR A 459 6.76 1.39 26.68
N ASP A 460 6.57 2.62 27.16
CA ASP A 460 5.55 3.57 26.68
C ASP A 460 4.09 3.10 26.77
N MET A 461 3.81 2.01 27.50
CA MET A 461 2.44 1.56 27.85
C MET A 461 1.63 2.62 28.64
N SER A 462 2.28 3.70 29.10
CA SER A 462 1.66 4.88 29.70
C SER A 462 2.24 6.13 29.00
N GLY A 463 1.40 6.91 28.33
CA GLY A 463 1.77 8.15 27.63
C GLY A 463 2.21 7.91 26.19
N SER A 464 3.04 8.80 25.65
CA SER A 464 3.49 8.75 24.25
C SER A 464 2.32 8.90 23.26
N ALA A 465 1.77 7.80 22.76
CA ALA A 465 0.61 7.77 21.87
C ALA A 465 -0.45 6.79 22.40
N TRP A 466 -1.72 7.07 22.12
CA TRP A 466 -2.78 6.11 22.35
C TRP A 466 -2.58 4.89 21.47
N GLU A 467 -2.83 3.70 22.01
CA GLU A 467 -2.65 2.45 21.29
C GLU A 467 -3.98 1.76 21.01
N TRP A 468 -4.24 1.46 19.73
CA TRP A 468 -5.38 0.68 19.31
C TRP A 468 -5.34 -0.76 19.86
N CYS A 469 -6.51 -1.24 20.28
CA CYS A 469 -6.77 -2.65 20.61
C CYS A 469 -7.75 -3.26 19.60
N TRP A 470 -7.79 -4.58 19.53
CA TRP A 470 -8.74 -5.32 18.69
C TRP A 470 -10.20 -5.02 19.08
N ASP A 471 -10.49 -4.95 20.37
CA ASP A 471 -11.84 -5.00 20.91
C ASP A 471 -12.75 -3.86 20.46
N TRP A 472 -14.01 -4.20 20.22
CA TRP A 472 -15.10 -3.22 20.21
C TRP A 472 -15.39 -2.74 21.64
N SER A 473 -15.61 -1.44 21.81
CA SER A 473 -15.90 -0.85 23.13
C SER A 473 -17.26 -1.27 23.66
N SER A 474 -17.26 -1.87 24.86
CA SER A 474 -18.46 -2.20 25.63
C SER A 474 -18.18 -2.16 27.14
N ASN A 475 -19.24 -2.17 27.95
CA ASN A 475 -19.11 -2.29 29.40
C ASN A 475 -18.51 -3.64 29.79
N TYR A 476 -17.73 -3.67 30.88
CA TYR A 476 -17.27 -4.94 31.45
C TYR A 476 -18.42 -5.71 32.10
N THR A 477 -18.21 -7.02 32.21
CA THR A 477 -19.10 -7.93 32.93
C THR A 477 -18.35 -8.51 34.12
N GLN A 478 -19.06 -8.95 35.16
CA GLN A 478 -18.43 -9.55 36.35
C GLN A 478 -17.94 -10.99 36.11
N GLU A 479 -18.30 -11.59 34.98
CA GLU A 479 -17.99 -12.99 34.66
C GLU A 479 -16.48 -13.19 34.45
N ALA A 480 -15.98 -14.33 34.89
CA ALA A 480 -14.60 -14.71 34.62
C ALA A 480 -14.45 -15.10 33.14
N GLN A 481 -13.39 -14.61 32.49
CA GLN A 481 -13.15 -14.79 31.07
C GLN A 481 -11.81 -15.49 30.81
N THR A 482 -11.71 -16.19 29.68
CA THR A 482 -10.47 -16.80 29.18
C THR A 482 -10.26 -16.34 27.75
N ASP A 483 -9.11 -15.73 27.47
CA ASP A 483 -8.76 -15.11 26.17
C ASP A 483 -9.93 -14.29 25.58
N PRO A 484 -10.43 -13.26 26.29
CA PRO A 484 -11.54 -12.46 25.78
C PRO A 484 -11.11 -11.64 24.56
N HIS A 485 -11.97 -11.60 23.55
CA HIS A 485 -11.76 -10.87 22.29
C HIS A 485 -12.76 -9.71 22.09
N GLY A 486 -13.41 -9.28 23.18
CA GLY A 486 -14.46 -8.26 23.15
C GLY A 486 -15.77 -8.74 22.51
N PRO A 487 -16.77 -7.86 22.36
CA PRO A 487 -18.01 -8.17 21.66
C PRO A 487 -17.78 -8.27 20.15
N SER A 488 -18.65 -8.99 19.44
CA SER A 488 -18.51 -9.22 17.99
C SER A 488 -18.80 -8.00 17.11
N THR A 489 -19.45 -6.97 17.65
CA THR A 489 -19.84 -5.75 16.95
C THR A 489 -19.79 -4.55 17.89
N GLY A 490 -19.54 -3.36 17.36
CA GLY A 490 -19.55 -2.12 18.13
C GLY A 490 -19.57 -0.90 17.23
N LYS A 491 -19.48 0.30 17.84
CA LYS A 491 -19.38 1.58 17.13
C LYS A 491 -17.96 2.14 17.11
N SER A 492 -17.16 1.79 18.11
CA SER A 492 -15.83 2.35 18.33
C SER A 492 -14.91 1.27 18.86
N ARG A 493 -13.66 1.27 18.41
CA ARG A 493 -12.62 0.34 18.87
C ARG A 493 -11.95 0.89 20.12
N VAL A 494 -11.50 0.01 20.98
CA VAL A 494 -10.81 0.36 22.22
C VAL A 494 -9.43 0.94 21.91
N ARG A 495 -9.03 1.94 22.69
CA ARG A 495 -7.65 2.43 22.76
C ARG A 495 -7.21 2.62 24.22
N ARG A 496 -5.90 2.50 24.46
CA ARG A 496 -5.31 2.43 25.80
C ARG A 496 -4.03 3.28 25.91
N GLY A 497 -3.63 3.63 27.14
CA GLY A 497 -2.31 4.18 27.46
C GLY A 497 -2.19 5.69 27.60
N GLY A 498 -3.10 6.48 27.00
CA GLY A 498 -2.97 7.94 26.97
C GLY A 498 -1.93 8.41 25.95
N SER A 499 -1.78 9.73 25.81
CA SER A 499 -0.83 10.34 24.86
C SER A 499 -0.20 11.62 25.38
N VAL A 500 0.78 12.16 24.65
CA VAL A 500 1.38 13.46 24.99
C VAL A 500 0.42 14.65 24.87
N LEU A 501 -0.78 14.47 24.31
CA LEU A 501 -1.80 15.52 24.24
C LEU A 501 -2.75 15.55 25.45
N ASP A 502 -2.86 14.45 26.18
CA ASP A 502 -3.74 14.35 27.34
C ASP A 502 -3.21 15.18 28.53
N SER A 503 -4.09 15.59 29.44
CA SER A 503 -3.66 16.33 30.63
C SER A 503 -3.12 15.39 31.71
N VAL A 504 -2.01 15.75 32.35
CA VAL A 504 -1.45 15.00 33.50
C VAL A 504 -2.43 14.78 34.65
N ASP A 505 -3.47 15.60 34.74
CA ASP A 505 -4.51 15.50 35.78
C ASP A 505 -5.59 14.45 35.45
N THR A 506 -5.58 13.85 34.26
CA THR A 506 -6.53 12.79 33.88
C THR A 506 -6.07 11.41 34.34
N VAL A 507 -6.97 10.43 34.21
CA VAL A 507 -6.68 9.01 34.47
C VAL A 507 -6.15 8.27 33.24
N ASP A 508 -6.03 8.94 32.09
CA ASP A 508 -5.80 8.30 30.78
C ASP A 508 -4.48 7.51 30.70
N TYR A 509 -3.48 7.92 31.46
CA TYR A 509 -2.18 7.25 31.52
C TYR A 509 -2.18 5.96 32.37
N THR A 510 -3.22 5.75 33.18
CA THR A 510 -3.25 4.62 34.12
C THR A 510 -3.43 3.29 33.40
N VAL A 511 -2.87 2.22 33.97
CA VAL A 511 -2.93 0.88 33.37
C VAL A 511 -4.34 0.35 33.20
N SER A 512 -5.35 0.90 33.91
CA SER A 512 -6.76 0.50 33.82
C SER A 512 -7.62 1.42 32.95
N SER A 513 -7.16 2.63 32.61
CA SER A 513 -7.98 3.59 31.85
C SER A 513 -8.19 3.15 30.40
N ARG A 514 -9.45 3.24 29.96
CA ARG A 514 -9.88 2.93 28.60
C ARG A 514 -10.58 4.10 27.97
N SER A 515 -10.31 4.27 26.69
CA SER A 515 -11.03 5.14 25.79
C SER A 515 -11.41 4.35 24.54
N SER A 516 -12.22 4.94 23.67
CA SER A 516 -12.55 4.32 22.39
C SER A 516 -12.81 5.38 21.35
N TYR A 517 -12.58 5.04 20.09
CA TYR A 517 -12.79 5.95 18.98
C TYR A 517 -13.24 5.20 17.71
N GLU A 518 -13.81 5.92 16.76
CA GLU A 518 -14.25 5.33 15.48
C GLU A 518 -13.06 4.75 14.70
N PRO A 519 -13.21 3.55 14.10
CA PRO A 519 -12.09 2.80 13.51
C PRO A 519 -11.48 3.46 12.27
N CYS A 520 -12.28 4.21 11.50
CA CYS A 520 -11.86 4.89 10.27
C CYS A 520 -11.16 6.24 10.51
N TYR A 521 -11.06 6.69 11.76
CA TYR A 521 -10.51 8.02 12.01
C TYR A 521 -9.00 8.03 11.77
N SER A 522 -8.61 8.82 10.78
CA SER A 522 -7.25 9.34 10.54
C SER A 522 -7.41 10.80 10.11
N SER A 523 -6.59 11.71 10.62
CA SER A 523 -6.55 13.13 10.27
C SER A 523 -5.88 13.37 8.92
N ASN A 524 -6.44 12.78 7.86
CA ASN A 524 -5.97 13.08 6.52
C ASN A 524 -6.48 14.48 6.13
N SER A 525 -5.56 15.44 6.09
CA SER A 525 -5.67 16.86 5.68
C SER A 525 -5.92 17.92 6.77
N ASN A 526 -4.96 18.87 6.84
CA ASN A 526 -5.06 20.30 7.19
C ASN A 526 -5.81 20.77 8.47
N TYR A 527 -6.28 19.88 9.33
CA TYR A 527 -6.95 20.29 10.56
C TYR A 527 -5.95 20.68 11.66
N PRO A 528 -6.19 21.74 12.44
CA PRO A 528 -5.37 22.03 13.61
C PRO A 528 -5.43 20.85 14.58
N PHE A 529 -4.25 20.29 14.81
CA PHE A 529 -3.83 19.22 15.73
C PHE A 529 -4.39 19.28 17.17
N GLU A 530 -5.26 20.23 17.49
CA GLU A 530 -5.80 20.47 18.84
C GLU A 530 -6.97 19.53 19.20
N LYS A 531 -7.47 18.74 18.24
CA LYS A 531 -8.54 17.75 18.48
C LYS A 531 -8.24 16.33 17.98
N ALA A 532 -7.16 16.11 17.23
CA ALA A 532 -6.75 14.79 16.76
C ALA A 532 -5.93 14.12 17.86
N GLY A 533 -6.45 13.05 18.47
CA GLY A 533 -5.67 12.28 19.43
C GLY A 533 -4.52 11.57 18.69
N LEU A 534 -3.35 11.50 19.31
CA LEU A 534 -2.22 10.77 18.75
C LEU A 534 -2.52 9.27 18.79
N PHE A 535 -2.97 8.72 17.66
CA PHE A 535 -3.31 7.31 17.53
C PHE A 535 -2.18 6.53 16.85
N GLY A 536 -1.59 5.63 17.62
CA GLY A 536 -0.67 4.61 17.15
C GLY A 536 -1.17 3.24 17.55
N PHE A 537 -0.28 2.26 17.52
CA PHE A 537 -0.57 0.91 17.95
C PHE A 537 0.72 0.16 18.23
N ARG A 538 0.61 -0.95 18.97
CA ARG A 538 1.62 -2.00 19.00
C ARG A 538 1.06 -3.31 18.49
N ILE A 539 1.94 -4.22 18.15
CA ILE A 539 1.59 -5.54 17.63
C ILE A 539 1.80 -6.63 18.68
N VAL A 540 0.98 -7.67 18.60
CA VAL A 540 1.15 -8.94 19.27
C VAL A 540 1.12 -10.09 18.26
N ARG A 541 1.57 -11.27 18.68
CA ARG A 541 1.33 -12.52 17.96
C ARG A 541 1.22 -13.68 18.93
N THR A 542 0.54 -14.74 18.50
CA THR A 542 0.36 -15.96 19.31
C THR A 542 1.70 -16.69 19.46
N TYR A 543 2.03 -17.10 20.69
CA TYR A 543 3.23 -17.88 20.99
C TYR A 543 3.01 -19.33 20.52
N LYS A 544 3.95 -19.89 19.75
CA LYS A 544 3.89 -21.29 19.26
C LYS A 544 5.04 -22.13 19.78
#